data_AF-A0A2V7CGX1-F1
#
_entry.id   AF-A0A2V7CGX1-F1
#
_cell.length_a   1.000
_cell.length_b   1.000
_cell.length_c   1.000
_cell.angle_alpha   90.00
_cell.angle_beta   90.00
_cell.angle_gamma   90.00
#
_symmetry.space_group_name_H-M   'P 1'
#
loop_
_entity.id
_entity.type
_entity.pdbx_description
1 polymer ?
#
loop_
_entity_poly.entity_id
_entity_poly.type
_entity_poly.pdbx_seq_one_letter_code
_entity_poly.pdbx_strand_id
1 'polypeptide(L)'
;MWPRTRSSLSRSRRPTRASSRCSFSTPRAAGTRAPRTSSSREPFAVTRATARPAWRWIALVVLSAACAGAGADLPDYTGLPKWASRAIPEARGDVRVLPDGRRVALRYRGWTTRDFDRSRTYAYDDVRPEPSVQRVMMPDGVTGDPTKGRALFLDRTKGPCTGCHLVPGDDVWPAGSVGPDQSTIGDRRLPDQYLYQIVWDARVVFPNSSMPPWGTTAIVSSEEVVHLVAYLQTLKGPVPPEKDPDRSPLTRRKPVGFGDNLDPTNNPAMLLAESAEDLWTARGPAGKACADCHDGGIDRAMRGVATRYPKFVTAFRRVMSIEDFLTVHAPATTGRAVPAQSDDNLNLTMLVKRASNGMPVNVEMSSAEARAALARGKATFEKRVGDRNHACTDCHAPDRGAGKFLGGRLLGDVTAGLTRNFPVWRTDRGEVWDMRKRFQWCMTPLGTNMLAADSIEYAELELYLTTFDNGKALSVPGIRH
;
A
#
# COMPACT_ATOMS: atom_id res chain seq x y z
N MET A 1 42.42 -7.86 -17.36
CA MET A 1 43.64 -8.34 -16.68
C MET A 1 44.67 -7.23 -16.70
N TRP A 2 44.81 -6.45 -15.62
CA TRP A 2 45.95 -5.58 -15.30
C TRP A 2 45.81 -5.12 -13.82
N PRO A 3 46.90 -4.70 -13.14
CA PRO A 3 47.10 -5.13 -11.75
C PRO A 3 46.86 -4.06 -10.67
N ARG A 4 46.59 -4.53 -9.44
CA ARG A 4 46.72 -3.75 -8.21
C ARG A 4 48.21 -3.60 -7.85
N THR A 5 48.65 -2.39 -7.56
CA THR A 5 49.86 -2.13 -6.76
C THR A 5 49.48 -1.71 -5.34
N ARG A 6 50.13 -2.31 -4.34
CA ARG A 6 50.16 -1.81 -2.96
C ARG A 6 51.54 -1.25 -2.70
N SER A 7 51.62 -0.06 -2.12
CA SER A 7 52.82 0.41 -1.43
C SER A 7 52.43 0.90 -0.04
N SER A 8 53.24 0.56 0.95
CA SER A 8 53.04 0.90 2.36
C SER A 8 54.35 1.43 2.90
N LEU A 9 54.37 2.64 3.49
CA LEU A 9 55.54 3.11 4.23
C LEU A 9 55.17 4.08 5.35
N SER A 10 55.69 3.72 6.54
CA SER A 10 56.04 4.46 7.76
C SER A 10 55.41 5.82 8.16
N ARG A 11 55.33 5.99 9.48
CA ARG A 11 54.90 7.19 10.22
C ARG A 11 55.89 8.36 10.10
N SER A 12 55.36 9.59 10.25
CA SER A 12 56.10 10.73 10.82
C SER A 12 55.22 11.49 11.85
N ARG A 13 55.73 12.57 12.47
CA ARG A 13 55.26 13.11 13.76
C ARG A 13 54.28 14.31 13.68
N ARG A 14 53.53 14.46 14.78
CA ARG A 14 52.74 15.61 15.30
C ARG A 14 53.16 17.02 14.79
N PRO A 15 52.20 17.97 14.77
CA PRO A 15 52.02 18.85 15.94
C PRO A 15 50.61 18.88 16.53
N THR A 16 50.50 19.38 17.77
CA THR A 16 49.24 19.60 18.51
C THR A 16 48.71 21.02 18.33
N ARG A 17 47.39 21.20 18.27
CA ARG A 17 46.72 22.47 18.60
C ARG A 17 45.54 22.22 19.55
N ALA A 18 45.32 23.16 20.46
CA ALA A 18 44.21 23.14 21.40
C ALA A 18 42.95 23.75 20.77
N SER A 19 41.78 23.38 21.29
CA SER A 19 40.54 24.16 21.17
C SER A 19 39.95 24.35 22.56
N SER A 20 39.40 25.53 22.82
CA SER A 20 38.96 25.98 24.13
C SER A 20 37.55 25.50 24.47
N ARG A 21 37.30 25.25 25.76
CA ARG A 21 35.94 25.08 26.29
C ARG A 21 35.41 26.44 26.73
N CYS A 22 34.27 26.85 26.20
CA CYS A 22 33.43 27.90 26.81
C CYS A 22 32.17 27.24 27.37
N SER A 23 31.98 27.38 28.68
CA SER A 23 30.75 26.96 29.35
C SER A 23 29.74 28.11 29.34
N PHE A 24 28.46 27.81 29.10
CA PHE A 24 27.36 28.65 29.57
C PHE A 24 26.30 27.78 30.25
N SER A 25 25.75 28.28 31.35
CA SER A 25 24.91 27.53 32.28
C SER A 25 23.54 28.18 32.48
N THR A 26 22.50 27.36 32.48
CA THR A 26 21.14 27.74 32.90
C THR A 26 20.57 26.70 33.89
N PRO A 27 19.64 27.08 34.78
CA PRO A 27 19.59 26.48 36.12
C PRO A 27 18.61 25.30 36.30
N ARG A 28 18.75 24.63 37.45
CA ARG A 28 17.79 23.65 37.98
C ARG A 28 16.41 24.27 38.20
N ALA A 29 15.35 23.49 37.93
CA ALA A 29 14.10 23.57 38.66
C ALA A 29 14.09 22.48 39.74
N ALA A 30 13.63 22.81 40.96
CA ALA A 30 13.45 21.85 42.05
C ALA A 30 11.95 21.65 42.33
N GLY A 31 11.55 20.44 42.72
CA GLY A 31 10.17 20.13 43.10
C GLY A 31 10.03 19.91 44.60
N THR A 32 8.95 20.43 45.19
CA THR A 32 8.61 20.20 46.60
C THR A 32 7.09 20.00 46.81
N ARG A 33 6.81 18.94 47.58
CA ARG A 33 5.55 18.50 48.24
C ARG A 33 4.34 19.45 48.30
N ALA A 34 3.16 18.84 48.11
CA ALA A 34 1.88 19.33 48.61
C ALA A 34 1.66 19.03 50.12
N PRO A 35 0.73 19.73 50.81
CA PRO A 35 0.16 19.33 52.09
C PRO A 35 -1.19 18.58 51.93
N ARG A 36 -1.62 17.89 53.00
CA ARG A 36 -2.96 17.30 53.18
C ARG A 36 -3.71 18.07 54.28
N THR A 37 -5.04 18.02 54.24
CA THR A 37 -5.91 18.27 55.41
C THR A 37 -7.02 17.21 55.51
N SER A 38 -7.51 16.98 56.72
CA SER A 38 -8.67 16.16 57.11
C SER A 38 -9.74 17.06 57.76
N SER A 39 -10.96 16.67 58.16
CA SER A 39 -11.68 15.37 58.16
C SER A 39 -13.10 15.60 57.57
N SER A 40 -14.25 14.94 57.82
CA SER A 40 -14.79 13.94 58.78
C SER A 40 -15.74 12.98 58.00
N ARG A 41 -16.64 12.08 58.46
CA ARG A 41 -17.36 11.73 59.73
C ARG A 41 -18.51 12.69 60.16
N GLU A 42 -19.74 12.26 60.50
CA GLU A 42 -20.37 10.92 60.40
C GLU A 42 -21.92 11.04 60.13
N PRO A 43 -22.88 10.22 60.63
CA PRO A 43 -23.77 9.43 59.77
C PRO A 43 -25.25 9.89 59.71
N PHE A 44 -26.04 9.28 58.81
CA PHE A 44 -27.49 9.13 58.97
C PHE A 44 -27.99 7.79 58.43
N ALA A 45 -29.08 7.26 59.01
CA ALA A 45 -29.53 5.88 58.82
C ALA A 45 -30.92 5.76 58.17
N VAL A 46 -31.03 4.73 57.31
CA VAL A 46 -32.21 3.90 57.00
C VAL A 46 -33.62 4.50 57.18
N THR A 47 -34.35 4.62 56.08
CA THR A 47 -35.76 4.20 56.02
C THR A 47 -36.01 3.29 54.82
N ARG A 48 -36.89 2.30 54.96
CA ARG A 48 -37.35 1.43 53.86
C ARG A 48 -38.64 2.01 53.26
N ALA A 49 -38.74 2.04 51.93
CA ALA A 49 -40.01 2.15 51.22
C ALA A 49 -40.01 1.18 50.03
N THR A 50 -41.04 0.35 49.92
CA THR A 50 -41.13 -0.70 48.90
C THR A 50 -42.11 -0.31 47.79
N ALA A 51 -41.63 -0.20 46.55
CA ALA A 51 -42.45 -0.12 45.35
C ALA A 51 -41.84 -0.95 44.21
N ARG A 52 -42.66 -1.74 43.50
CA ARG A 52 -42.23 -2.58 42.37
C ARG A 52 -42.34 -1.80 41.05
N PRO A 53 -41.31 -1.77 40.18
CA PRO A 53 -41.36 -1.02 38.92
C PRO A 53 -42.06 -1.81 37.79
N ALA A 54 -43.37 -1.61 37.63
CA ALA A 54 -44.17 -2.22 36.56
C ALA A 54 -44.04 -1.50 35.20
N TRP A 55 -42.81 -1.19 34.75
CA TRP A 55 -42.56 -0.42 33.51
C TRP A 55 -41.25 -0.82 32.77
N ARG A 56 -40.92 -2.12 32.73
CA ARG A 56 -39.71 -2.63 32.05
C ARG A 56 -39.90 -3.25 30.65
N TRP A 57 -41.13 -3.34 30.15
CA TRP A 57 -41.45 -4.12 28.94
C TRP A 57 -41.65 -3.33 27.63
N ILE A 58 -41.59 -2.00 27.65
CA ILE A 58 -41.74 -1.17 26.43
C ILE A 58 -40.37 -0.69 25.87
N ALA A 59 -39.36 -0.52 26.72
CA ALA A 59 -38.00 -0.14 26.29
C ALA A 59 -37.26 -1.21 25.45
N LEU A 60 -37.72 -2.47 25.49
CA LEU A 60 -37.07 -3.61 24.83
C LEU A 60 -37.50 -3.87 23.38
N VAL A 61 -38.56 -3.20 22.90
CA VAL A 61 -39.04 -3.31 21.51
C VAL A 61 -38.43 -2.23 20.61
N VAL A 62 -38.00 -1.10 21.17
CA VAL A 62 -37.32 -0.03 20.41
C VAL A 62 -35.82 -0.29 20.24
N LEU A 63 -35.17 -0.97 21.19
CA LEU A 63 -33.74 -1.31 21.08
C LEU A 63 -33.44 -2.53 20.18
N SER A 64 -34.41 -3.39 19.91
CA SER A 64 -34.22 -4.58 19.06
C SER A 64 -34.27 -4.30 17.56
N ALA A 65 -34.79 -3.14 17.14
CA ALA A 65 -34.77 -2.69 15.75
C ALA A 65 -33.44 -2.03 15.32
N ALA A 66 -32.55 -1.69 16.26
CA ALA A 66 -31.31 -0.96 16.01
C ALA A 66 -30.07 -1.86 15.78
N CYS A 67 -30.23 -3.18 15.82
CA CYS A 67 -29.14 -4.16 15.65
C CYS A 67 -29.23 -4.99 14.36
N ALA A 68 -30.08 -4.59 13.41
CA ALA A 68 -30.14 -5.14 12.06
C ALA A 68 -29.91 -4.00 11.06
N GLY A 69 -29.01 -4.19 10.09
CA GLY A 69 -28.79 -3.19 9.03
C GLY A 69 -27.65 -2.19 9.26
N ALA A 70 -26.54 -2.60 9.89
CA ALA A 70 -25.23 -1.95 9.69
C ALA A 70 -24.39 -2.67 8.61
N GLY A 71 -25.06 -3.21 7.58
CA GLY A 71 -24.39 -3.45 6.32
C GLY A 71 -24.02 -2.08 5.75
N ALA A 72 -22.75 -1.82 5.48
CA ALA A 72 -22.38 -0.61 4.76
C ALA A 72 -23.04 -0.65 3.38
N ASP A 73 -23.88 0.34 3.07
CA ASP A 73 -24.54 0.45 1.78
C ASP A 73 -23.49 0.28 0.67
N LEU A 74 -23.68 -0.74 -0.17
CA LEU A 74 -22.73 -1.04 -1.24
C LEU A 74 -22.64 0.20 -2.13
N PRO A 75 -21.43 0.73 -2.39
CA PRO A 75 -21.29 2.00 -3.09
C PRO A 75 -22.04 2.00 -4.43
N ASP A 76 -22.76 3.08 -4.71
CA ASP A 76 -23.52 3.20 -5.95
C ASP A 76 -22.56 3.26 -7.15
N TYR A 77 -22.62 2.23 -8.01
CA TYR A 77 -21.89 2.15 -9.28
C TYR A 77 -22.76 2.51 -10.49
N THR A 78 -24.02 2.91 -10.28
CA THR A 78 -24.93 3.31 -11.37
C THR A 78 -24.56 4.68 -11.93
N GLY A 79 -24.95 4.93 -13.18
CA GLY A 79 -24.73 6.23 -13.84
C GLY A 79 -23.28 6.63 -14.12
N LEU A 80 -22.29 5.78 -13.81
CA LEU A 80 -20.88 6.02 -14.10
C LEU A 80 -20.62 6.06 -15.62
N PRO A 81 -19.79 7.00 -16.12
CA PRO A 81 -19.53 7.15 -17.54
C PRO A 81 -18.62 6.05 -18.08
N LYS A 82 -18.99 5.45 -19.22
CA LYS A 82 -18.07 4.58 -19.98
C LYS A 82 -16.88 5.40 -20.47
N TRP A 83 -15.68 4.81 -20.40
CA TRP A 83 -14.44 5.48 -20.77
C TRP A 83 -13.58 4.58 -21.66
N ALA A 84 -13.24 5.05 -22.86
CA ALA A 84 -12.23 4.41 -23.70
C ALA A 84 -10.85 4.88 -23.23
N SER A 85 -9.97 3.94 -22.84
CA SER A 85 -8.67 4.27 -22.27
C SER A 85 -7.79 5.03 -23.26
N ARG A 86 -7.19 6.12 -22.76
CA ARG A 86 -6.17 6.94 -23.42
C ARG A 86 -4.77 6.65 -22.87
N ALA A 87 -4.57 5.55 -22.17
CA ALA A 87 -3.27 5.12 -21.68
C ALA A 87 -2.39 4.54 -22.82
N ILE A 88 -1.08 4.45 -22.59
CA ILE A 88 -0.18 3.65 -23.45
C ILE A 88 -0.58 2.16 -23.44
N PRO A 89 -0.29 1.35 -24.47
CA PRO A 89 -0.77 -0.04 -24.56
C PRO A 89 -0.42 -0.91 -23.34
N GLU A 90 0.80 -0.78 -22.83
CA GLU A 90 1.31 -1.46 -21.63
C GLU A 90 0.57 -1.10 -20.35
N ALA A 91 -0.19 0.00 -20.37
CA ALA A 91 -0.89 0.59 -19.23
C ALA A 91 -2.41 0.39 -19.26
N ARG A 92 -2.96 -0.36 -20.24
CA ARG A 92 -4.41 -0.57 -20.41
C ARG A 92 -4.97 -1.78 -19.65
N GLY A 93 -4.12 -2.75 -19.31
CA GLY A 93 -4.58 -4.05 -18.79
C GLY A 93 -5.03 -5.04 -19.88
N ASP A 94 -4.83 -4.71 -21.15
CA ASP A 94 -5.22 -5.51 -22.31
C ASP A 94 -4.65 -6.94 -22.26
N VAL A 95 -5.39 -7.92 -22.81
CA VAL A 95 -4.95 -9.31 -22.97
C VAL A 95 -4.95 -9.70 -24.44
N ARG A 96 -3.84 -10.26 -24.93
CA ARG A 96 -3.70 -10.79 -26.27
C ARG A 96 -3.81 -12.31 -26.27
N VAL A 97 -4.55 -12.86 -27.22
CA VAL A 97 -4.53 -14.30 -27.54
C VAL A 97 -3.39 -14.55 -28.53
N LEU A 98 -2.55 -15.55 -28.27
CA LEU A 98 -1.49 -15.99 -29.17
C LEU A 98 -2.01 -17.00 -30.20
N PRO A 99 -1.29 -17.27 -31.32
CA PRO A 99 -1.71 -18.25 -32.32
C PRO A 99 -1.90 -19.68 -31.80
N ASP A 100 -1.29 -20.01 -30.66
CA ASP A 100 -1.45 -21.29 -29.94
C ASP A 100 -2.62 -21.29 -28.93
N GLY A 101 -3.48 -20.27 -28.97
CA GLY A 101 -4.62 -20.09 -28.07
C GLY A 101 -4.28 -19.57 -26.67
N ARG A 102 -3.00 -19.47 -26.28
CA ARG A 102 -2.63 -18.98 -24.95
C ARG A 102 -2.95 -17.49 -24.80
N ARG A 103 -3.53 -17.14 -23.66
CA ARG A 103 -3.82 -15.75 -23.27
C ARG A 103 -2.61 -15.17 -22.53
N VAL A 104 -2.13 -14.00 -22.98
CA VAL A 104 -1.03 -13.25 -22.34
C VAL A 104 -1.43 -11.80 -22.12
N ALA A 105 -1.26 -11.32 -20.90
CA ALA A 105 -1.52 -9.93 -20.55
C ALA A 105 -0.43 -9.02 -21.10
N LEU A 106 -0.83 -7.91 -21.70
CA LEU A 106 0.04 -6.83 -22.17
C LEU A 106 0.33 -5.91 -20.98
N ARG A 107 1.59 -5.91 -20.54
CA ARG A 107 2.09 -5.14 -19.39
C ARG A 107 3.51 -4.64 -19.69
N TYR A 108 4.00 -3.72 -18.88
CA TYR A 108 5.36 -3.16 -18.97
C TYR A 108 6.46 -4.23 -19.04
N ARG A 109 7.57 -3.88 -19.69
CA ARG A 109 8.75 -4.77 -19.84
C ARG A 109 9.23 -5.30 -18.49
N GLY A 110 9.43 -6.61 -18.41
CA GLY A 110 9.92 -7.30 -17.20
C GLY A 110 8.86 -7.52 -16.10
N TRP A 111 7.59 -7.17 -16.35
CA TRP A 111 6.47 -7.60 -15.51
C TRP A 111 5.99 -8.99 -15.97
N THR A 112 5.24 -9.70 -15.12
CA THR A 112 4.63 -10.98 -15.51
C THR A 112 3.61 -10.79 -16.63
N THR A 113 3.60 -11.68 -17.62
CA THR A 113 2.63 -11.72 -18.72
C THR A 113 1.48 -12.71 -18.46
N ARG A 114 1.46 -13.39 -17.31
CA ARG A 114 0.38 -14.31 -16.93
C ARG A 114 -0.98 -13.59 -16.89
N ASP A 115 -1.97 -14.17 -17.53
CA ASP A 115 -3.37 -13.78 -17.37
C ASP A 115 -3.93 -14.35 -16.04
N PHE A 116 -4.76 -13.55 -15.36
CA PHE A 116 -5.45 -13.89 -14.12
C PHE A 116 -6.99 -13.80 -14.30
N ASP A 117 -7.48 -14.18 -15.48
CA ASP A 117 -8.90 -14.23 -15.88
C ASP A 117 -9.81 -15.07 -14.96
N ARG A 118 -9.25 -16.01 -14.20
CA ARG A 118 -9.98 -16.76 -13.16
C ARG A 118 -10.23 -15.94 -11.89
N SER A 119 -9.39 -14.95 -11.61
CA SER A 119 -9.34 -14.25 -10.32
C SER A 119 -9.94 -12.85 -10.41
N ARG A 120 -10.84 -12.52 -9.48
CA ARG A 120 -11.52 -11.22 -9.42
C ARG A 120 -10.53 -10.07 -9.31
N THR A 121 -10.88 -8.95 -9.91
CA THR A 121 -10.12 -7.71 -10.05
C THR A 121 -10.81 -6.56 -9.30
N TYR A 122 -10.23 -5.36 -9.35
CA TYR A 122 -10.86 -4.18 -8.75
C TYR A 122 -12.03 -3.60 -9.54
N ALA A 123 -12.20 -3.93 -10.83
CA ALA A 123 -13.24 -3.34 -11.70
C ALA A 123 -14.64 -3.36 -11.07
N TYR A 124 -15.43 -2.30 -11.29
CA TYR A 124 -16.74 -2.14 -10.65
C TYR A 124 -17.84 -3.03 -11.25
N ASP A 125 -17.69 -3.45 -12.51
CA ASP A 125 -18.56 -4.45 -13.17
C ASP A 125 -18.12 -5.91 -12.95
N ASP A 126 -17.05 -6.14 -12.18
CA ASP A 126 -16.52 -7.48 -11.92
C ASP A 126 -17.33 -8.23 -10.85
N VAL A 127 -18.36 -8.91 -11.33
CA VAL A 127 -19.28 -9.76 -10.54
C VAL A 127 -18.66 -11.08 -10.06
N ARG A 128 -17.37 -11.36 -10.31
CA ARG A 128 -16.74 -12.60 -9.82
C ARG A 128 -16.70 -12.61 -8.28
N PRO A 129 -17.20 -13.69 -7.64
CA PRO A 129 -17.31 -13.74 -6.18
C PRO A 129 -15.94 -13.79 -5.50
N GLU A 130 -15.91 -13.44 -4.21
CA GLU A 130 -14.76 -13.81 -3.37
C GLU A 130 -14.71 -15.34 -3.22
N PRO A 131 -13.53 -16.00 -3.24
CA PRO A 131 -13.41 -17.43 -2.95
C PRO A 131 -14.08 -17.77 -1.61
N SER A 132 -15.04 -18.69 -1.62
CA SER A 132 -15.83 -19.05 -0.43
C SER A 132 -14.96 -19.53 0.73
N VAL A 133 -15.42 -19.34 1.97
CA VAL A 133 -14.69 -19.82 3.16
C VAL A 133 -14.83 -21.33 3.26
N GLN A 134 -13.72 -22.07 3.28
CA GLN A 134 -13.72 -23.53 3.20
C GLN A 134 -13.29 -24.20 4.51
N ARG A 135 -14.26 -24.81 5.21
CA ARG A 135 -13.98 -25.78 6.27
C ARG A 135 -13.66 -27.14 5.65
N VAL A 136 -12.53 -27.73 5.99
CA VAL A 136 -12.01 -28.96 5.38
C VAL A 136 -11.39 -29.90 6.43
N MET A 137 -11.38 -31.19 6.11
CA MET A 137 -10.56 -32.18 6.83
C MET A 137 -9.20 -32.33 6.16
N MET A 138 -8.19 -32.62 6.97
CA MET A 138 -6.89 -33.14 6.54
C MET A 138 -7.10 -34.53 5.92
N PRO A 139 -6.44 -34.88 4.81
CA PRO A 139 -6.66 -36.16 4.13
C PRO A 139 -6.04 -37.31 4.92
N ASP A 140 -6.79 -38.39 5.09
CA ASP A 140 -6.27 -39.67 5.58
C ASP A 140 -5.27 -40.28 4.58
N GLY A 141 -4.34 -41.09 5.08
CA GLY A 141 -3.37 -41.84 4.26
C GLY A 141 -2.19 -41.03 3.72
N VAL A 142 -2.15 -39.70 3.90
CA VAL A 142 -1.01 -38.85 3.51
C VAL A 142 -0.06 -38.66 4.69
N THR A 143 1.13 -39.27 4.63
CA THR A 143 2.20 -39.02 5.61
C THR A 143 2.93 -37.71 5.28
N GLY A 144 2.96 -36.78 6.23
CA GLY A 144 3.62 -35.49 6.07
C GLY A 144 5.16 -35.56 6.16
N ASP A 145 5.83 -34.89 5.22
CA ASP A 145 7.28 -34.80 5.12
C ASP A 145 7.76 -33.39 5.50
N PRO A 146 8.43 -33.20 6.66
CA PRO A 146 8.96 -31.91 7.09
C PRO A 146 10.00 -31.29 6.14
N THR A 147 10.69 -32.09 5.33
CA THR A 147 11.71 -31.62 4.38
C THR A 147 11.04 -30.98 3.17
N LYS A 148 10.04 -31.66 2.59
CA LYS A 148 9.17 -31.06 1.56
C LYS A 148 8.44 -29.85 2.11
N GLY A 149 7.90 -29.93 3.33
CA GLY A 149 7.22 -28.82 3.99
C GLY A 149 8.11 -27.59 4.15
N ARG A 150 9.36 -27.77 4.56
CA ARG A 150 10.33 -26.67 4.64
C ARG A 150 10.65 -26.09 3.26
N ALA A 151 10.87 -26.94 2.25
CA ALA A 151 11.11 -26.47 0.88
C ALA A 151 9.94 -25.62 0.34
N LEU A 152 8.69 -26.08 0.56
CA LEU A 152 7.48 -25.36 0.20
C LEU A 152 7.34 -24.02 0.94
N PHE A 153 7.69 -23.97 2.24
CA PHE A 153 7.64 -22.75 3.05
C PHE A 153 8.65 -21.67 2.60
N LEU A 154 9.73 -22.09 1.94
CA LEU A 154 10.75 -21.22 1.36
C LEU A 154 10.49 -20.88 -0.13
N ASP A 155 9.54 -21.54 -0.79
CA ASP A 155 9.30 -21.39 -2.24
C ASP A 155 8.72 -20.01 -2.57
N ARG A 156 9.59 -19.14 -3.09
CA ARG A 156 9.26 -17.78 -3.50
C ARG A 156 8.29 -17.69 -4.68
N THR A 157 8.14 -18.77 -5.46
CA THR A 157 7.26 -18.84 -6.64
C THR A 157 5.85 -19.32 -6.26
N LYS A 158 5.75 -20.25 -5.31
CA LYS A 158 4.49 -20.87 -4.87
C LYS A 158 4.00 -20.26 -3.55
N GLY A 159 4.53 -20.73 -2.43
CA GLY A 159 4.17 -20.31 -1.08
C GLY A 159 5.29 -19.53 -0.36
N PRO A 160 5.47 -18.21 -0.63
CA PRO A 160 6.47 -17.38 0.04
C PRO A 160 6.09 -17.08 1.50
N CYS A 161 5.96 -18.11 2.34
CA CYS A 161 5.55 -18.02 3.73
C CYS A 161 6.53 -17.18 4.55
N THR A 162 7.83 -17.29 4.27
CA THR A 162 8.89 -16.40 4.81
C THR A 162 8.72 -14.92 4.48
N GLY A 163 7.94 -14.59 3.44
CA GLY A 163 7.56 -13.20 3.15
C GLY A 163 6.69 -12.58 4.25
N CYS A 164 5.92 -13.38 4.98
CA CYS A 164 5.06 -12.91 6.07
C CYS A 164 5.53 -13.37 7.46
N HIS A 165 6.07 -14.59 7.57
CA HIS A 165 6.41 -15.27 8.81
C HIS A 165 7.91 -15.39 9.02
N LEU A 166 8.31 -15.45 10.30
CA LEU A 166 9.67 -15.80 10.71
C LEU A 166 9.75 -17.28 11.11
N VAL A 167 10.83 -17.95 10.73
CA VAL A 167 11.20 -19.33 11.13
C VAL A 167 12.73 -19.46 11.24
N PRO A 168 13.29 -20.47 11.93
CA PRO A 168 14.74 -20.66 12.04
C PRO A 168 15.40 -21.13 10.73
N GLY A 169 16.60 -20.59 10.46
CA GLY A 169 17.50 -21.00 9.38
C GLY A 169 18.24 -19.83 8.74
N ASP A 170 19.50 -20.01 8.37
CA ASP A 170 20.31 -18.92 7.77
C ASP A 170 19.89 -18.57 6.33
N ASP A 171 19.17 -19.47 5.66
CA ASP A 171 18.52 -19.33 4.36
C ASP A 171 17.19 -18.56 4.42
N VAL A 172 16.68 -18.24 5.62
CA VAL A 172 15.41 -17.54 5.86
C VAL A 172 15.59 -16.02 5.67
N TRP A 173 16.11 -15.62 4.52
CA TRP A 173 16.47 -14.24 4.19
C TRP A 173 15.90 -13.77 2.84
N PRO A 174 15.29 -12.58 2.75
CA PRO A 174 14.82 -11.73 3.84
C PRO A 174 13.47 -12.19 4.39
N ALA A 175 13.43 -12.59 5.66
CA ALA A 175 12.18 -12.86 6.37
C ALA A 175 11.33 -11.60 6.58
N GLY A 176 10.02 -11.78 6.72
CA GLY A 176 9.04 -10.75 7.07
C GLY A 176 8.47 -10.86 8.49
N SER A 177 7.66 -9.87 8.86
CA SER A 177 7.00 -9.73 10.17
C SER A 177 5.52 -9.31 10.06
N VAL A 178 4.89 -9.49 8.90
CA VAL A 178 3.44 -9.23 8.69
C VAL A 178 2.58 -10.23 9.46
N GLY A 179 2.92 -11.51 9.35
CA GLY A 179 2.33 -12.60 10.12
C GLY A 179 3.12 -12.91 11.40
N PRO A 180 2.58 -13.77 12.28
CA PRO A 180 3.27 -14.20 13.49
C PRO A 180 4.57 -14.98 13.18
N ASP A 181 5.53 -14.89 14.10
CA ASP A 181 6.66 -15.81 14.21
C ASP A 181 6.14 -17.24 14.45
N GLN A 182 6.63 -18.20 13.68
CA GLN A 182 6.23 -19.61 13.71
C GLN A 182 7.29 -20.52 14.35
N SER A 183 8.43 -19.99 14.79
CA SER A 183 9.57 -20.77 15.34
C SER A 183 9.22 -21.67 16.54
N THR A 184 8.16 -21.34 17.27
CA THR A 184 7.65 -22.08 18.43
C THR A 184 6.25 -22.68 18.21
N ILE A 185 5.79 -22.83 16.96
CA ILE A 185 4.41 -23.29 16.70
C ILE A 185 4.20 -24.76 17.09
N GLY A 186 5.22 -25.61 16.94
CA GLY A 186 5.20 -27.02 17.35
C GLY A 186 5.25 -27.22 18.88
N ASP A 187 5.81 -26.27 19.63
CA ASP A 187 5.77 -26.30 21.11
C ASP A 187 4.34 -26.18 21.65
N ARG A 188 3.44 -25.56 20.88
CA ARG A 188 2.02 -25.40 21.24
C ARG A 188 1.21 -26.69 21.13
N ARG A 189 1.77 -27.74 20.50
CA ARG A 189 1.14 -29.07 20.32
C ARG A 189 -0.28 -28.98 19.75
N LEU A 190 -0.49 -28.05 18.83
CA LEU A 190 -1.77 -27.89 18.14
C LEU A 190 -2.05 -29.15 17.30
N PRO A 191 -3.30 -29.63 17.18
CA PRO A 191 -3.62 -30.77 16.33
C PRO A 191 -3.28 -30.49 14.85
N ASP A 192 -2.81 -31.50 14.13
CA ASP A 192 -2.46 -31.36 12.71
C ASP A 192 -3.65 -30.88 11.87
N GLN A 193 -4.86 -31.41 12.15
CA GLN A 193 -6.13 -30.93 11.57
C GLN A 193 -6.36 -29.42 11.77
N TYR A 194 -5.96 -28.85 12.91
CA TYR A 194 -6.10 -27.42 13.16
C TYR A 194 -5.09 -26.61 12.34
N LEU A 195 -3.81 -27.03 12.31
CA LEU A 195 -2.79 -26.38 11.48
C LEU A 195 -3.12 -26.50 9.98
N TYR A 196 -3.61 -27.67 9.55
CA TYR A 196 -4.09 -27.91 8.18
C TYR A 196 -5.20 -26.94 7.80
N GLN A 197 -6.22 -26.77 8.67
CA GLN A 197 -7.29 -25.80 8.43
C GLN A 197 -6.78 -24.35 8.36
N ILE A 198 -5.83 -23.95 9.21
CA ILE A 198 -5.25 -22.60 9.18
C ILE A 198 -4.46 -22.34 7.89
N VAL A 199 -3.70 -23.34 7.39
CA VAL A 199 -2.94 -23.21 6.14
C VAL A 199 -3.87 -23.30 4.91
N TRP A 200 -4.92 -24.13 4.95
CA TRP A 200 -5.90 -24.23 3.87
C TRP A 200 -6.76 -22.98 3.72
N ASP A 201 -7.40 -22.55 4.80
CA ASP A 201 -8.20 -21.33 4.89
C ASP A 201 -8.32 -20.86 6.35
N ALA A 202 -7.44 -19.94 6.74
CA ALA A 202 -7.46 -19.29 8.05
C ALA A 202 -8.78 -18.57 8.38
N ARG A 203 -9.62 -18.21 7.39
CA ARG A 203 -10.89 -17.48 7.60
C ARG A 203 -11.93 -18.29 8.37
N VAL A 204 -11.78 -19.62 8.40
CA VAL A 204 -12.62 -20.54 9.21
C VAL A 204 -12.45 -20.32 10.73
N VAL A 205 -11.32 -19.75 11.16
CA VAL A 205 -11.02 -19.45 12.57
C VAL A 205 -10.88 -17.94 12.80
N PHE A 206 -10.35 -17.22 11.81
CA PHE A 206 -10.11 -15.78 11.86
C PHE A 206 -10.79 -15.11 10.66
N PRO A 207 -12.10 -14.77 10.71
CA PRO A 207 -12.86 -14.34 9.54
C PRO A 207 -12.24 -13.18 8.76
N ASN A 208 -11.58 -12.25 9.46
CA ASN A 208 -10.87 -11.11 8.89
C ASN A 208 -9.37 -11.38 8.63
N SER A 209 -8.94 -12.61 8.39
CA SER A 209 -7.53 -12.97 8.21
C SER A 209 -6.89 -12.29 7.00
N SER A 210 -5.66 -11.81 7.18
CA SER A 210 -4.79 -11.32 6.10
C SER A 210 -3.84 -12.42 5.57
N MET A 211 -3.98 -13.66 6.02
CA MET A 211 -3.27 -14.81 5.44
C MET A 211 -4.03 -15.32 4.20
N PRO A 212 -3.38 -15.59 3.05
CA PRO A 212 -4.06 -16.15 1.89
C PRO A 212 -4.73 -17.50 2.23
N PRO A 213 -5.92 -17.80 1.68
CA PRO A 213 -6.55 -19.09 1.85
C PRO A 213 -5.98 -20.08 0.81
N TRP A 214 -4.74 -20.50 1.03
CA TRP A 214 -3.85 -21.13 0.05
C TRP A 214 -4.42 -22.39 -0.63
N GLY A 215 -5.19 -23.19 0.11
CA GLY A 215 -5.85 -24.38 -0.42
C GLY A 215 -7.15 -24.04 -1.18
N THR A 216 -7.91 -23.07 -0.67
CA THR A 216 -9.14 -22.58 -1.32
C THR A 216 -8.87 -21.97 -2.70
N THR A 217 -7.76 -21.24 -2.87
CA THR A 217 -7.35 -20.71 -4.18
C THR A 217 -6.41 -21.65 -4.95
N ALA A 218 -6.26 -22.90 -4.50
CA ALA A 218 -5.47 -23.96 -5.12
C ALA A 218 -4.00 -23.61 -5.43
N ILE A 219 -3.41 -22.66 -4.69
CA ILE A 219 -1.98 -22.33 -4.79
C ILE A 219 -1.15 -23.46 -4.16
N VAL A 220 -1.66 -24.10 -3.11
CA VAL A 220 -1.04 -25.22 -2.41
C VAL A 220 -2.03 -26.38 -2.39
N SER A 221 -1.60 -27.57 -2.81
CA SER A 221 -2.47 -28.76 -2.83
C SER A 221 -2.63 -29.39 -1.45
N SER A 222 -3.62 -30.28 -1.28
CA SER A 222 -3.91 -30.94 0.00
C SER A 222 -2.70 -31.69 0.57
N GLU A 223 -1.98 -32.47 -0.24
CA GLU A 223 -0.73 -33.14 0.17
C GLU A 223 0.34 -32.13 0.62
N GLU A 224 0.49 -31.02 -0.11
CA GLU A 224 1.49 -30.00 0.21
C GLU A 224 1.16 -29.24 1.51
N VAL A 225 -0.13 -29.09 1.84
CA VAL A 225 -0.54 -28.59 3.17
C VAL A 225 -0.17 -29.60 4.26
N VAL A 226 -0.35 -30.91 4.04
CA VAL A 226 0.09 -31.95 4.99
C VAL A 226 1.61 -31.90 5.23
N HIS A 227 2.41 -31.71 4.17
CA HIS A 227 3.87 -31.52 4.29
C HIS A 227 4.21 -30.23 5.06
N LEU A 228 3.52 -29.11 4.77
CA LEU A 228 3.69 -27.85 5.52
C LEU A 228 3.36 -28.01 7.01
N VAL A 229 2.29 -28.71 7.37
CA VAL A 229 1.91 -29.01 8.76
C VAL A 229 3.00 -29.83 9.45
N ALA A 230 3.51 -30.88 8.80
CA ALA A 230 4.61 -31.68 9.34
C ALA A 230 5.88 -30.84 9.57
N TYR A 231 6.20 -29.89 8.68
CA TYR A 231 7.29 -28.94 8.93
C TYR A 231 7.01 -28.03 10.13
N LEU A 232 5.82 -27.42 10.22
CA LEU A 232 5.45 -26.55 11.36
C LEU A 232 5.56 -27.28 12.70
N GLN A 233 5.19 -28.57 12.78
CA GLN A 233 5.36 -29.38 13.99
C GLN A 233 6.81 -29.64 14.39
N THR A 234 7.81 -29.39 13.53
CA THR A 234 9.24 -29.46 13.91
C THR A 234 9.76 -28.20 14.60
N LEU A 235 9.01 -27.09 14.52
CA LEU A 235 9.43 -25.78 15.03
C LEU A 235 9.16 -25.68 16.54
N LYS A 236 10.19 -26.08 17.32
CA LYS A 236 10.15 -26.26 18.78
C LYS A 236 11.21 -25.43 19.52
N GLY A 237 11.35 -24.15 19.14
CA GLY A 237 12.23 -23.23 19.85
C GLY A 237 12.32 -21.86 19.18
N PRO A 238 12.47 -20.78 19.94
CA PRO A 238 12.58 -19.43 19.38
C PRO A 238 13.76 -19.35 18.41
N VAL A 239 13.63 -18.49 17.38
CA VAL A 239 14.77 -18.21 16.49
C VAL A 239 15.98 -17.78 17.33
N PRO A 240 17.17 -18.39 17.13
CA PRO A 240 18.38 -17.99 17.84
C PRO A 240 18.64 -16.48 17.70
N PRO A 241 19.20 -15.80 18.71
CA PRO A 241 19.50 -14.37 18.63
C PRO A 241 20.34 -14.03 17.40
N GLU A 242 19.70 -13.35 16.45
CA GLU A 242 20.33 -12.94 15.19
C GLU A 242 21.46 -11.93 15.46
N LYS A 243 22.59 -12.15 14.80
CA LYS A 243 23.83 -11.38 14.96
C LYS A 243 23.89 -10.17 14.04
N ASP A 244 23.27 -10.27 12.86
CA ASP A 244 23.10 -9.14 11.95
C ASP A 244 21.72 -8.49 12.17
N PRO A 245 21.65 -7.28 12.76
CA PRO A 245 20.38 -6.64 13.06
C PRO A 245 19.54 -6.36 11.81
N ASP A 246 20.12 -6.29 10.60
CA ASP A 246 19.35 -6.14 9.37
C ASP A 246 18.78 -7.46 8.84
N ARG A 247 19.23 -8.63 9.32
CA ARG A 247 18.64 -9.93 8.94
C ARG A 247 17.24 -10.12 9.55
N SER A 248 17.09 -9.95 10.86
CA SER A 248 15.81 -10.16 11.54
C SER A 248 14.80 -9.03 11.25
N PRO A 249 13.57 -9.33 10.80
CA PRO A 249 12.54 -8.31 10.51
C PRO A 249 11.94 -7.63 11.75
N LEU A 250 12.43 -7.97 12.94
CA LEU A 250 12.10 -7.30 14.21
C LEU A 250 13.11 -6.20 14.55
N THR A 251 14.37 -6.34 14.12
CA THR A 251 15.48 -5.39 14.37
C THR A 251 15.88 -4.59 13.14
N ARG A 252 15.54 -5.07 11.94
CA ARG A 252 15.97 -4.49 10.65
C ARG A 252 15.60 -3.02 10.56
N ARG A 253 16.60 -2.20 10.20
CA ARG A 253 16.45 -0.75 10.14
C ARG A 253 15.39 -0.37 9.11
N LYS A 254 14.40 0.41 9.55
CA LYS A 254 13.37 0.96 8.66
C LYS A 254 14.03 1.95 7.68
N PRO A 255 13.87 1.82 6.35
CA PRO A 255 14.52 2.71 5.40
C PRO A 255 14.10 4.17 5.61
N VAL A 256 15.08 5.07 5.73
CA VAL A 256 14.89 6.49 6.08
C VAL A 256 14.59 7.39 4.86
N GLY A 257 14.37 6.80 3.68
CA GLY A 257 14.25 7.53 2.41
C GLY A 257 15.60 7.80 1.75
N PHE A 258 15.63 8.77 0.83
CA PHE A 258 16.79 9.13 -0.01
C PHE A 258 17.26 10.57 0.25
N GLY A 259 17.12 11.06 1.49
CA GLY A 259 17.33 12.47 1.82
C GLY A 259 16.16 13.35 1.36
N ASP A 260 16.47 14.59 0.94
CA ASP A 260 15.49 15.48 0.32
C ASP A 260 15.12 14.96 -1.09
N ASN A 261 13.82 14.88 -1.38
CA ASN A 261 13.32 14.44 -2.67
C ASN A 261 13.30 15.56 -3.73
N LEU A 262 13.52 16.82 -3.35
CA LEU A 262 13.61 17.96 -4.26
C LEU A 262 15.06 18.37 -4.58
N ASP A 263 16.05 17.70 -3.99
CA ASP A 263 17.45 17.83 -4.34
C ASP A 263 17.74 17.05 -5.64
N PRO A 264 18.12 17.71 -6.76
CA PRO A 264 18.37 17.04 -8.04
C PRO A 264 19.61 16.12 -8.01
N THR A 265 20.49 16.24 -7.01
CA THR A 265 21.61 15.30 -6.82
C THR A 265 21.16 13.97 -6.23
N ASN A 266 20.05 13.96 -5.48
CA ASN A 266 19.42 12.74 -4.95
C ASN A 266 18.32 12.19 -5.88
N ASN A 267 17.57 13.07 -6.57
CA ASN A 267 16.39 12.71 -7.35
C ASN A 267 16.48 13.11 -8.84
N PRO A 268 16.88 12.18 -9.74
CA PRO A 268 16.94 12.43 -11.19
C PRO A 268 15.62 12.90 -11.82
N ALA A 269 14.47 12.62 -11.21
CA ALA A 269 13.18 13.08 -11.73
C ALA A 269 12.98 14.61 -11.61
N MET A 270 13.78 15.33 -10.82
CA MET A 270 13.80 16.80 -10.82
C MET A 270 14.13 17.33 -12.22
N LEU A 271 15.20 16.82 -12.82
CA LEU A 271 15.64 17.21 -14.17
C LEU A 271 14.59 16.85 -15.23
N LEU A 272 13.92 15.70 -15.09
CA LEU A 272 12.83 15.30 -15.99
C LEU A 272 11.58 16.21 -15.87
N ALA A 273 11.30 16.74 -14.68
CA ALA A 273 10.23 17.70 -14.46
C ALA A 273 10.60 19.09 -15.01
N GLU A 274 11.87 19.50 -14.88
CA GLU A 274 12.39 20.77 -15.41
C GLU A 274 12.45 20.77 -16.95
N SER A 275 12.96 19.70 -17.58
CA SER A 275 12.94 19.54 -19.03
C SER A 275 11.53 19.46 -19.64
N ALA A 276 10.48 19.27 -18.85
CA ALA A 276 9.11 19.34 -19.34
C ALA A 276 8.66 20.78 -19.66
N GLU A 277 9.42 21.81 -19.30
CA GLU A 277 9.13 23.20 -19.68
C GLU A 277 9.29 23.42 -21.21
N ASP A 278 10.17 22.66 -21.87
CA ASP A 278 10.23 22.58 -23.34
C ASP A 278 8.93 22.03 -23.92
N LEU A 279 8.37 20.98 -23.31
CA LEU A 279 7.12 20.35 -23.73
C LEU A 279 5.89 21.24 -23.47
N TRP A 280 5.93 22.04 -22.40
CA TRP A 280 4.92 23.06 -22.05
C TRP A 280 4.91 24.25 -23.02
N THR A 281 6.08 24.66 -23.53
CA THR A 281 6.24 25.80 -24.45
C THR A 281 6.20 25.42 -25.93
N ALA A 282 6.51 24.17 -26.29
CA ALA A 282 6.42 23.68 -27.66
C ALA A 282 4.99 23.69 -28.20
N ARG A 283 4.81 24.22 -29.42
CA ARG A 283 3.52 24.20 -30.13
C ARG A 283 3.19 22.78 -30.61
N GLY A 284 1.99 22.30 -30.30
CA GLY A 284 1.44 21.06 -30.85
C GLY A 284 0.85 21.24 -32.27
N PRO A 285 0.34 20.16 -32.89
CA PRO A 285 -0.25 20.18 -34.24
C PRO A 285 -1.34 21.23 -34.50
N ALA A 286 -2.06 21.70 -33.47
CA ALA A 286 -3.04 22.78 -33.60
C ALA A 286 -2.41 24.20 -33.58
N GLY A 287 -1.09 24.31 -33.68
CA GLY A 287 -0.34 25.57 -33.64
C GLY A 287 -0.25 26.23 -32.25
N LYS A 288 -0.74 25.57 -31.20
CA LYS A 288 -0.81 26.07 -29.82
C LYS A 288 0.05 25.26 -28.85
N ALA A 289 0.62 25.93 -27.86
CA ALA A 289 1.34 25.38 -26.72
C ALA A 289 0.52 25.58 -25.43
N CYS A 290 0.86 24.87 -24.35
CA CYS A 290 0.23 25.09 -23.04
C CYS A 290 0.45 26.53 -22.55
N ALA A 291 1.65 27.07 -22.81
CA ALA A 291 2.01 28.45 -22.50
C ALA A 291 1.19 29.52 -23.23
N ASP A 292 0.50 29.22 -24.34
CA ASP A 292 -0.36 30.20 -25.06
C ASP A 292 -1.71 30.47 -24.36
N CYS A 293 -2.04 29.71 -23.30
CA CYS A 293 -3.33 29.79 -22.59
C CYS A 293 -3.19 29.76 -21.06
N HIS A 294 -1.96 29.67 -20.55
CA HIS A 294 -1.64 29.57 -19.13
C HIS A 294 -0.59 30.62 -18.76
N ASP A 295 -1.04 31.87 -18.73
CA ASP A 295 -0.19 33.07 -18.75
C ASP A 295 0.71 33.26 -17.52
N GLY A 296 1.89 33.80 -17.78
CA GLY A 296 2.85 34.24 -16.75
C GLY A 296 3.72 33.13 -16.17
N GLY A 297 3.91 32.03 -16.92
CA GLY A 297 4.81 30.93 -16.57
C GLY A 297 4.18 29.85 -15.70
N ILE A 298 4.78 28.65 -15.72
CA ILE A 298 4.25 27.44 -15.07
C ILE A 298 4.00 27.66 -13.57
N ASP A 299 4.96 28.22 -12.85
CA ASP A 299 4.92 28.39 -11.39
C ASP A 299 3.87 29.42 -10.92
N ARG A 300 3.39 30.28 -11.82
CA ARG A 300 2.24 31.17 -11.59
C ARG A 300 0.94 30.50 -12.00
N ALA A 301 0.87 29.99 -13.23
CA ALA A 301 -0.37 29.50 -13.83
C ALA A 301 -0.88 28.22 -13.15
N MET A 302 0.01 27.32 -12.75
CA MET A 302 -0.32 26.04 -12.09
C MET A 302 -0.25 26.12 -10.56
N ARG A 303 -0.05 27.32 -9.98
CA ARG A 303 0.16 27.48 -8.54
C ARG A 303 -1.05 27.02 -7.73
N GLY A 304 -0.84 26.05 -6.86
CA GLY A 304 -1.90 25.46 -6.03
C GLY A 304 -2.86 24.53 -6.78
N VAL A 305 -2.81 24.43 -8.12
CA VAL A 305 -3.73 23.59 -8.92
C VAL A 305 -3.66 22.14 -8.46
N ALA A 306 -2.45 21.60 -8.29
CA ALA A 306 -2.24 20.21 -7.89
C ALA A 306 -2.70 19.89 -6.47
N THR A 307 -2.79 20.86 -5.57
CA THR A 307 -3.31 20.63 -4.21
C THR A 307 -4.78 20.19 -4.20
N ARG A 308 -5.50 20.43 -5.30
CA ARG A 308 -6.94 20.15 -5.47
C ARG A 308 -7.20 18.96 -6.40
N TYR A 309 -6.21 18.09 -6.63
CA TYR A 309 -6.35 16.84 -7.41
C TYR A 309 -5.96 15.62 -6.57
N PRO A 310 -6.56 14.43 -6.78
CA PRO A 310 -7.61 14.14 -7.77
C PRO A 310 -8.94 14.85 -7.44
N LYS A 311 -9.82 15.02 -8.43
CA LYS A 311 -11.14 15.63 -8.23
C LYS A 311 -12.18 15.15 -9.22
N PHE A 312 -13.46 15.33 -8.90
CA PHE A 312 -14.54 15.20 -9.87
C PHE A 312 -14.46 16.32 -10.92
N VAL A 313 -14.54 15.95 -12.21
CA VAL A 313 -14.52 16.90 -13.34
C VAL A 313 -15.85 16.81 -14.07
N THR A 314 -16.72 17.79 -13.84
CA THR A 314 -18.12 17.80 -14.30
C THR A 314 -18.29 17.54 -15.79
N ALA A 315 -17.41 18.09 -16.64
CA ALA A 315 -17.41 17.90 -18.09
C ALA A 315 -17.26 16.42 -18.53
N PHE A 316 -16.63 15.58 -17.70
CA PHE A 316 -16.45 14.14 -17.95
C PHE A 316 -17.26 13.26 -16.99
N ARG A 317 -17.98 13.86 -16.02
CA ARG A 317 -18.80 13.19 -15.00
C ARG A 317 -18.07 12.08 -14.20
N ARG A 318 -16.77 12.23 -13.99
CA ARG A 318 -15.92 11.27 -13.25
C ARG A 318 -14.84 11.96 -12.43
N VAL A 319 -14.24 11.22 -11.50
CA VAL A 319 -12.95 11.62 -10.90
C VAL A 319 -11.82 11.47 -11.92
N MET A 320 -10.90 12.43 -11.90
CA MET A 320 -9.69 12.48 -12.71
C MET A 320 -8.53 13.03 -11.87
N SER A 321 -7.33 12.49 -12.10
CA SER A 321 -6.05 13.10 -11.67
C SER A 321 -5.51 14.02 -12.78
N ILE A 322 -4.34 14.64 -12.56
CA ILE A 322 -3.71 15.52 -13.57
C ILE A 322 -3.29 14.69 -14.79
N GLU A 323 -2.72 13.53 -14.52
CA GLU A 323 -2.36 12.45 -15.44
C GLU A 323 -3.51 12.15 -16.42
N ASP A 324 -4.72 11.94 -15.88
CA ASP A 324 -5.93 11.67 -16.67
C ASP A 324 -6.38 12.91 -17.47
N PHE A 325 -6.33 14.10 -16.86
CA PHE A 325 -6.80 15.35 -17.47
C PHE A 325 -5.91 15.80 -18.64
N LEU A 326 -4.60 15.57 -18.57
CA LEU A 326 -3.69 15.80 -19.69
C LEU A 326 -4.07 14.98 -20.93
N THR A 327 -4.57 13.75 -20.76
CA THR A 327 -4.98 12.88 -21.90
C THR A 327 -6.14 13.44 -22.72
N VAL A 328 -6.94 14.36 -22.16
CA VAL A 328 -8.09 14.97 -22.83
C VAL A 328 -7.87 16.44 -23.16
N HIS A 329 -7.15 17.17 -22.31
CA HIS A 329 -6.93 18.59 -22.50
C HIS A 329 -5.91 18.87 -23.60
N ALA A 330 -4.71 18.25 -23.53
CA ALA A 330 -3.64 18.54 -24.49
C ALA A 330 -4.02 18.21 -25.95
N PRO A 331 -4.71 17.08 -26.27
CA PRO A 331 -5.18 16.85 -27.64
C PRO A 331 -6.24 17.86 -28.09
N ALA A 332 -7.13 18.29 -27.19
CA ALA A 332 -8.21 19.21 -27.53
C ALA A 332 -7.76 20.67 -27.74
N THR A 333 -6.70 21.12 -27.05
CA THR A 333 -6.22 22.52 -27.13
C THR A 333 -4.94 22.69 -27.96
N THR A 334 -4.06 21.69 -28.00
CA THR A 334 -2.78 21.75 -28.74
C THR A 334 -2.71 20.78 -29.92
N GLY A 335 -3.65 19.83 -30.04
CA GLY A 335 -3.59 18.75 -31.02
C GLY A 335 -2.59 17.64 -30.69
N ARG A 336 -1.80 17.75 -29.61
CA ARG A 336 -0.78 16.75 -29.23
C ARG A 336 -1.36 15.68 -28.32
N ALA A 337 -1.15 14.42 -28.69
CA ALA A 337 -1.45 13.27 -27.83
C ALA A 337 -0.50 13.25 -26.62
N VAL A 338 -1.06 13.14 -25.41
CA VAL A 338 -0.30 12.99 -24.15
C VAL A 338 -0.89 11.80 -23.36
N PRO A 339 -0.66 10.54 -23.81
CA PRO A 339 -1.32 9.35 -23.27
C PRO A 339 -1.03 9.11 -21.79
N ALA A 340 -1.96 8.52 -21.04
CA ALA A 340 -1.73 8.21 -19.63
C ALA A 340 -0.51 7.28 -19.48
N GLN A 341 0.42 7.66 -18.59
CA GLN A 341 1.72 7.01 -18.37
C GLN A 341 2.70 6.98 -19.57
N SER A 342 2.54 7.85 -20.58
CA SER A 342 3.71 8.18 -21.44
C SER A 342 4.70 9.06 -20.66
N ASP A 343 5.97 9.09 -21.07
CA ASP A 343 6.97 9.94 -20.45
C ASP A 343 6.57 11.43 -20.49
N ASP A 344 6.06 11.91 -21.65
CA ASP A 344 5.45 13.24 -21.80
C ASP A 344 4.37 13.54 -20.73
N ASN A 345 3.48 12.59 -20.46
CA ASN A 345 2.39 12.75 -19.49
C ASN A 345 2.92 12.77 -18.05
N LEU A 346 3.87 11.89 -17.72
CA LEU A 346 4.50 11.83 -16.40
C LEU A 346 5.35 13.08 -16.13
N ASN A 347 6.12 13.54 -17.11
CA ASN A 347 7.00 14.70 -16.98
C ASN A 347 6.19 16.01 -16.88
N LEU A 348 5.17 16.22 -17.72
CA LEU A 348 4.23 17.34 -17.56
C LEU A 348 3.48 17.28 -16.22
N THR A 349 3.10 16.08 -15.76
CA THR A 349 2.44 15.92 -14.46
C THR A 349 3.37 16.35 -13.31
N MET A 350 4.64 15.93 -13.32
CA MET A 350 5.61 16.35 -12.32
C MET A 350 5.79 17.87 -12.33
N LEU A 351 5.93 18.48 -13.51
CA LEU A 351 6.04 19.93 -13.70
C LEU A 351 4.82 20.69 -13.13
N VAL A 352 3.60 20.30 -13.51
CA VAL A 352 2.35 20.91 -13.01
C VAL A 352 2.21 20.74 -11.49
N LYS A 353 2.65 19.59 -10.93
CA LYS A 353 2.63 19.36 -9.48
C LYS A 353 3.71 20.16 -8.75
N ARG A 354 4.91 20.36 -9.32
CA ARG A 354 6.03 21.12 -8.71
C ARG A 354 5.66 22.57 -8.38
N ALA A 355 4.87 23.21 -9.25
CA ALA A 355 4.31 24.56 -9.04
C ALA A 355 3.42 24.69 -7.77
N SER A 356 3.08 23.58 -7.12
CA SER A 356 2.31 23.52 -5.87
C SER A 356 3.11 22.97 -4.67
N ASN A 357 4.42 22.76 -4.80
CA ASN A 357 5.25 22.25 -3.71
C ASN A 357 5.21 23.14 -2.47
N GLY A 358 5.30 22.54 -1.28
CA GLY A 358 5.16 23.22 0.01
C GLY A 358 3.72 23.61 0.38
N MET A 359 2.80 23.71 -0.59
CA MET A 359 1.39 23.99 -0.31
C MET A 359 0.68 22.75 0.26
N PRO A 360 -0.30 22.90 1.18
CA PRO A 360 -1.03 21.78 1.73
C PRO A 360 -1.96 21.15 0.67
N VAL A 361 -1.96 19.82 0.59
CA VAL A 361 -2.99 19.05 -0.14
C VAL A 361 -4.36 19.32 0.47
N ASN A 362 -5.38 19.48 -0.36
CA ASN A 362 -6.75 19.83 0.03
C ASN A 362 -7.72 19.33 -1.06
N VAL A 363 -7.88 18.02 -1.21
CA VAL A 363 -8.91 17.45 -2.10
C VAL A 363 -10.31 17.66 -1.52
N GLU A 364 -11.29 17.85 -2.40
CA GLU A 364 -12.70 18.04 -2.03
C GLU A 364 -13.32 16.74 -1.51
N MET A 365 -14.16 16.84 -0.47
CA MET A 365 -14.73 15.69 0.25
C MET A 365 -16.23 15.85 0.60
N SER A 366 -16.81 17.04 0.41
CA SER A 366 -18.16 17.39 0.89
C SER A 366 -19.26 17.26 -0.17
N SER A 367 -18.93 17.45 -1.46
CA SER A 367 -19.90 17.34 -2.55
C SER A 367 -20.52 15.94 -2.64
N ALA A 368 -21.69 15.81 -3.24
CA ALA A 368 -22.35 14.50 -3.38
C ALA A 368 -21.52 13.53 -4.23
N GLU A 369 -20.92 14.05 -5.30
CA GLU A 369 -20.05 13.34 -6.23
C GLU A 369 -18.73 12.94 -5.56
N ALA A 370 -18.13 13.85 -4.78
CA ALA A 370 -16.92 13.57 -4.01
C ALA A 370 -17.17 12.48 -2.95
N ARG A 371 -18.28 12.55 -2.20
CA ARG A 371 -18.65 11.53 -1.21
C ARG A 371 -18.93 10.16 -1.85
N ALA A 372 -19.64 10.13 -2.98
CA ALA A 372 -19.90 8.88 -3.71
C ALA A 372 -18.60 8.25 -4.24
N ALA A 373 -17.70 9.07 -4.80
CA ALA A 373 -16.38 8.62 -5.26
C ALA A 373 -15.49 8.14 -4.10
N LEU A 374 -15.51 8.83 -2.95
CA LEU A 374 -14.77 8.41 -1.75
C LEU A 374 -15.30 7.09 -1.18
N ALA A 375 -16.62 6.85 -1.22
CA ALA A 375 -17.21 5.58 -0.81
C ALA A 375 -16.76 4.42 -1.74
N ARG A 376 -16.79 4.63 -3.06
CA ARG A 376 -16.28 3.66 -4.05
C ARG A 376 -14.77 3.43 -3.88
N GLY A 377 -13.96 4.48 -3.75
CA GLY A 377 -12.52 4.40 -3.51
C GLY A 377 -12.15 3.68 -2.22
N LYS A 378 -12.90 3.90 -1.13
CA LYS A 378 -12.76 3.16 0.13
C LYS A 378 -13.09 1.67 -0.06
N ALA A 379 -14.19 1.35 -0.72
CA ALA A 379 -14.53 -0.04 -1.02
C ALA A 379 -13.48 -0.70 -1.93
N THR A 380 -12.87 0.02 -2.87
CA THR A 380 -11.72 -0.45 -3.65
C THR A 380 -10.51 -0.77 -2.75
N PHE A 381 -10.23 0.06 -1.74
CA PHE A 381 -9.14 -0.19 -0.77
C PHE A 381 -9.40 -1.44 0.12
N GLU A 382 -10.68 -1.78 0.35
CA GLU A 382 -11.13 -2.90 1.19
C GLU A 382 -11.49 -4.19 0.43
N LYS A 383 -11.67 -4.13 -0.90
CA LYS A 383 -12.08 -5.25 -1.77
C LYS A 383 -10.95 -6.29 -1.89
N ARG A 384 -11.20 -7.53 -1.46
CA ARG A 384 -10.27 -8.65 -1.66
C ARG A 384 -10.26 -9.12 -3.12
N VAL A 385 -9.06 -9.29 -3.70
CA VAL A 385 -8.86 -9.64 -5.11
C VAL A 385 -7.71 -10.64 -5.32
N GLY A 386 -7.64 -11.19 -6.53
CA GLY A 386 -6.52 -12.02 -7.02
C GLY A 386 -6.41 -13.42 -6.41
N ASP A 387 -5.48 -14.22 -6.95
CA ASP A 387 -5.12 -15.54 -6.44
C ASP A 387 -4.84 -15.55 -4.92
N ARG A 388 -4.34 -14.44 -4.36
CA ARG A 388 -4.00 -14.28 -2.93
C ARG A 388 -5.16 -13.82 -2.04
N ASN A 389 -6.32 -13.49 -2.62
CA ASN A 389 -7.50 -12.98 -1.94
C ASN A 389 -7.22 -11.84 -0.92
N HIS A 390 -6.46 -10.83 -1.37
CA HIS A 390 -5.97 -9.73 -0.55
C HIS A 390 -6.63 -8.40 -0.93
N ALA A 391 -6.85 -7.54 0.07
CA ALA A 391 -7.21 -6.14 -0.10
C ALA A 391 -6.01 -5.22 0.15
N CYS A 392 -6.09 -3.95 -0.22
CA CYS A 392 -5.04 -2.98 0.10
C CYS A 392 -4.90 -2.76 1.62
N THR A 393 -6.00 -2.84 2.37
CA THR A 393 -6.01 -2.78 3.84
C THR A 393 -5.10 -3.81 4.51
N ASP A 394 -5.04 -5.06 4.02
CA ASP A 394 -4.22 -6.13 4.60
C ASP A 394 -2.73 -5.74 4.70
N CYS A 395 -2.23 -4.95 3.76
CA CYS A 395 -0.84 -4.50 3.74
C CYS A 395 -0.63 -3.06 4.25
N HIS A 396 -1.62 -2.18 4.10
CA HIS A 396 -1.44 -0.73 4.27
C HIS A 396 -2.23 -0.08 5.43
N ALA A 397 -3.10 -0.82 6.12
CA ALA A 397 -3.75 -0.32 7.34
C ALA A 397 -2.88 -0.55 8.60
N PRO A 398 -2.90 0.36 9.60
CA PRO A 398 -2.06 0.32 10.80
C PRO A 398 -2.36 -0.85 11.74
N ASP A 399 -3.59 -1.38 11.74
CA ASP A 399 -3.96 -2.61 12.46
C ASP A 399 -3.48 -3.90 11.75
N ARG A 400 -2.96 -3.78 10.52
CA ARG A 400 -2.64 -4.90 9.60
C ARG A 400 -1.15 -5.00 9.30
N GLY A 401 -0.76 -4.93 8.02
CA GLY A 401 0.63 -5.06 7.57
C GLY A 401 1.47 -3.79 7.69
N ALA A 402 0.88 -2.62 7.87
CA ALA A 402 1.62 -1.36 7.82
C ALA A 402 2.72 -1.26 8.88
N GLY A 403 3.85 -0.66 8.52
CA GLY A 403 5.01 -0.50 9.39
C GLY A 403 5.77 -1.80 9.71
N LYS A 404 5.32 -2.96 9.19
CA LYS A 404 5.97 -4.28 9.27
C LYS A 404 6.68 -4.60 7.95
N PHE A 405 7.50 -5.65 7.95
CA PHE A 405 8.26 -6.07 6.76
C PHE A 405 7.56 -7.21 6.02
N LEU A 406 7.27 -7.03 4.73
CA LEU A 406 6.91 -8.10 3.79
C LEU A 406 8.19 -8.57 3.10
N GLY A 407 8.77 -9.67 3.59
CA GLY A 407 10.15 -10.07 3.29
C GLY A 407 11.12 -8.93 3.58
N GLY A 408 11.88 -8.47 2.58
CA GLY A 408 12.76 -7.31 2.71
C GLY A 408 12.07 -5.94 2.67
N ARG A 409 10.80 -5.86 2.27
CA ARG A 409 10.10 -4.60 1.94
C ARG A 409 9.27 -4.10 3.13
N LEU A 410 9.64 -2.95 3.69
CA LEU A 410 8.80 -2.25 4.66
C LEU A 410 7.47 -1.84 4.00
N LEU A 411 6.35 -2.17 4.62
CA LEU A 411 5.02 -1.75 4.15
C LEU A 411 4.70 -0.35 4.66
N GLY A 412 4.34 0.55 3.73
CA GLY A 412 3.94 1.92 4.05
C GLY A 412 2.57 1.96 4.74
N ASP A 413 2.41 2.88 5.68
CA ASP A 413 1.15 3.15 6.38
C ASP A 413 0.31 4.16 5.60
N VAL A 414 -0.96 3.83 5.35
CA VAL A 414 -1.88 4.73 4.64
C VAL A 414 -2.09 6.06 5.39
N THR A 415 -2.11 6.03 6.73
CA THR A 415 -2.34 7.21 7.57
C THR A 415 -1.16 8.17 7.59
N ALA A 416 0.05 7.67 7.34
CA ALA A 416 1.24 8.49 7.13
C ALA A 416 1.15 9.34 5.84
N GLY A 417 0.28 8.96 4.89
CA GLY A 417 0.11 9.61 3.61
C GLY A 417 0.95 8.95 2.52
N LEU A 418 0.36 8.75 1.34
CA LEU A 418 0.94 7.94 0.26
C LEU A 418 1.02 8.66 -1.09
N THR A 419 0.20 9.68 -1.34
CA THR A 419 -0.02 10.27 -2.68
C THR A 419 0.72 11.58 -2.87
N ARG A 420 0.96 12.38 -1.81
CA ARG A 420 1.54 13.74 -1.90
C ARG A 420 2.98 13.86 -2.44
N ASN A 421 3.60 12.73 -2.79
CA ASN A 421 4.91 12.65 -3.43
C ASN A 421 4.86 12.11 -4.87
N PHE A 422 3.69 11.81 -5.45
CA PHE A 422 3.58 11.19 -6.78
C PHE A 422 3.35 12.20 -7.92
N PRO A 423 3.99 12.04 -9.10
CA PRO A 423 4.88 10.92 -9.49
C PRO A 423 6.22 10.84 -8.74
N VAL A 424 6.73 9.61 -8.60
CA VAL A 424 8.00 9.29 -7.94
C VAL A 424 9.01 8.72 -8.92
N TRP A 425 10.29 9.04 -8.73
CA TRP A 425 11.39 8.24 -9.27
C TRP A 425 11.46 6.88 -8.55
N ARG A 426 11.63 5.79 -9.30
CA ARG A 426 11.83 4.44 -8.77
C ARG A 426 13.27 3.99 -8.94
N THR A 427 14.03 3.93 -7.84
CA THR A 427 15.45 3.56 -7.89
C THR A 427 15.69 2.08 -8.21
N ASP A 428 14.68 1.20 -8.07
CA ASP A 428 14.78 -0.19 -8.56
C ASP A 428 14.54 -0.35 -10.08
N ARG A 429 14.09 0.70 -10.80
CA ARG A 429 13.83 0.65 -12.25
C ARG A 429 14.54 1.70 -13.10
N GLY A 430 14.86 2.87 -12.55
CA GLY A 430 15.38 4.00 -13.33
C GLY A 430 14.32 4.68 -14.19
N GLU A 431 13.08 4.75 -13.71
CA GLU A 431 11.94 5.38 -14.41
C GLU A 431 10.98 6.07 -13.42
N VAL A 432 10.16 6.97 -13.96
CA VAL A 432 9.09 7.67 -13.24
C VAL A 432 7.84 6.79 -13.13
N TRP A 433 7.20 6.82 -11.98
CA TRP A 433 5.94 6.13 -11.69
C TRP A 433 4.93 7.10 -11.09
N ASP A 434 3.76 7.22 -11.70
CA ASP A 434 2.58 7.82 -11.06
C ASP A 434 1.90 6.83 -10.09
N MET A 435 0.80 7.26 -9.47
CA MET A 435 0.04 6.38 -8.58
C MET A 435 -0.60 5.21 -9.33
N ARG A 436 -0.97 5.37 -10.60
CA ARG A 436 -1.58 4.31 -11.42
C ARG A 436 -0.60 3.17 -11.69
N LYS A 437 0.64 3.47 -12.11
CA LYS A 437 1.71 2.47 -12.28
C LYS A 437 1.99 1.74 -10.96
N ARG A 438 1.91 2.46 -9.83
CA ARG A 438 2.03 1.85 -8.50
C ARG A 438 0.86 0.90 -8.17
N PHE A 439 -0.39 1.27 -8.44
CA PHE A 439 -1.53 0.37 -8.28
C PHE A 439 -1.39 -0.85 -9.18
N GLN A 440 -1.11 -0.67 -10.47
CA GLN A 440 -0.93 -1.75 -11.44
C GLN A 440 0.19 -2.72 -11.03
N TRP A 441 1.29 -2.23 -10.45
CA TRP A 441 2.34 -3.09 -9.91
C TRP A 441 1.85 -3.90 -8.70
N CYS A 442 1.09 -3.29 -7.79
CA CYS A 442 0.49 -3.98 -6.65
C CYS A 442 -0.45 -5.12 -7.06
N MET A 443 -0.99 -5.13 -8.29
CA MET A 443 -1.77 -6.26 -8.83
C MET A 443 -0.93 -7.53 -9.03
N THR A 444 0.37 -7.36 -9.35
CA THR A 444 1.24 -8.48 -9.75
C THR A 444 1.55 -9.49 -8.62
N PRO A 445 1.89 -9.11 -7.36
CA PRO A 445 2.05 -10.08 -6.27
C PRO A 445 0.73 -10.65 -5.75
N LEU A 446 -0.41 -9.98 -5.99
CA LEU A 446 -1.73 -10.48 -5.57
C LEU A 446 -2.30 -11.54 -6.53
N GLY A 447 -1.76 -11.64 -7.74
CA GLY A 447 -2.29 -12.53 -8.77
C GLY A 447 -3.64 -12.07 -9.32
N THR A 448 -3.78 -10.78 -9.64
CA THR A 448 -4.95 -10.23 -10.32
C THR A 448 -4.52 -9.52 -11.61
N ASN A 449 -5.42 -9.47 -12.59
CA ASN A 449 -5.27 -8.55 -13.70
C ASN A 449 -5.34 -7.10 -13.21
N MET A 450 -4.68 -6.22 -13.95
CA MET A 450 -4.66 -4.78 -13.69
C MET A 450 -5.68 -4.08 -14.57
N LEU A 451 -6.19 -2.94 -14.12
CA LEU A 451 -7.08 -2.10 -14.89
C LEU A 451 -6.28 -1.11 -15.74
N ALA A 452 -6.95 -0.42 -16.65
CA ALA A 452 -6.37 0.72 -17.35
C ALA A 452 -5.89 1.80 -16.36
N ALA A 453 -4.79 2.47 -16.68
CA ALA A 453 -4.25 3.54 -15.85
C ALA A 453 -5.28 4.64 -15.58
N ASP A 454 -6.06 5.01 -16.59
CA ASP A 454 -7.12 6.00 -16.54
C ASP A 454 -8.51 5.41 -16.22
N SER A 455 -8.57 4.22 -15.60
CA SER A 455 -9.80 3.64 -15.04
C SER A 455 -10.42 4.52 -13.95
N ILE A 456 -11.74 4.44 -13.75
CA ILE A 456 -12.42 5.24 -12.72
C ILE A 456 -12.16 4.68 -11.32
N GLU A 457 -12.02 3.37 -11.22
CA GLU A 457 -11.64 2.62 -10.02
C GLU A 457 -10.33 3.12 -9.43
N TYR A 458 -9.31 3.34 -10.26
CA TYR A 458 -8.03 3.88 -9.81
C TYR A 458 -8.11 5.39 -9.52
N ALA A 459 -8.90 6.17 -10.27
CA ALA A 459 -9.08 7.59 -10.00
C ALA A 459 -9.75 7.84 -8.63
N GLU A 460 -10.75 7.04 -8.28
CA GLU A 460 -11.47 7.14 -7.02
C GLU A 460 -10.69 6.51 -5.85
N LEU A 461 -9.91 5.45 -6.09
CA LEU A 461 -8.95 4.93 -5.11
C LEU A 461 -7.86 5.95 -4.78
N GLU A 462 -7.28 6.65 -5.76
CA GLU A 462 -6.31 7.72 -5.45
C GLU A 462 -6.97 8.87 -4.69
N LEU A 463 -8.18 9.32 -5.07
CA LEU A 463 -8.91 10.35 -4.32
C LEU A 463 -9.07 9.94 -2.84
N TYR A 464 -9.48 8.69 -2.58
CA TYR A 464 -9.57 8.15 -1.22
C TYR A 464 -8.22 8.17 -0.49
N LEU A 465 -7.15 7.68 -1.11
CA LEU A 465 -5.80 7.70 -0.51
C LEU A 465 -5.26 9.12 -0.27
N THR A 466 -5.61 10.08 -1.13
CA THR A 466 -5.21 11.50 -0.99
C THR A 466 -5.91 12.20 0.18
N THR A 467 -7.05 11.69 0.68
CA THR A 467 -7.65 12.23 1.91
C THR A 467 -6.73 12.09 3.14
N PHE A 468 -5.91 11.04 3.19
CA PHE A 468 -4.90 10.87 4.24
C PHE A 468 -3.71 11.83 4.08
N ASP A 469 -3.58 12.52 2.94
CA ASP A 469 -2.58 13.55 2.71
C ASP A 469 -3.11 14.98 2.91
N ASN A 470 -4.42 15.18 3.10
CA ASN A 470 -4.99 16.52 3.34
C ASN A 470 -4.31 17.23 4.52
N GLY A 471 -4.03 18.52 4.33
CA GLY A 471 -3.26 19.37 5.26
C GLY A 471 -1.74 19.19 5.21
N LYS A 472 -1.23 18.09 4.63
CA LYS A 472 0.22 17.85 4.51
C LYS A 472 0.77 18.55 3.27
N ALA A 473 1.99 19.09 3.38
CA ALA A 473 2.65 19.77 2.26
C ALA A 473 2.95 18.81 1.09
N LEU A 474 2.58 19.21 -0.13
CA LEU A 474 2.93 18.54 -1.38
C LEU A 474 4.45 18.64 -1.63
N SER A 475 5.06 17.57 -2.14
CA SER A 475 6.47 17.57 -2.54
C SER A 475 6.71 16.59 -3.69
N VAL A 476 6.65 17.09 -4.93
CA VAL A 476 6.72 16.32 -6.19
C VAL A 476 7.79 16.96 -7.10
N PRO A 477 8.63 16.18 -7.81
CA PRO A 477 8.70 14.72 -7.83
C PRO A 477 9.21 14.12 -6.52
N GLY A 478 8.64 12.98 -6.13
CA GLY A 478 9.19 12.16 -5.05
C GLY A 478 10.29 11.22 -5.53
N ILE A 479 10.94 10.53 -4.59
CA ILE A 479 11.85 9.40 -4.86
C ILE A 479 11.56 8.26 -3.89
N ARG A 480 11.52 7.03 -4.41
CA ARG A 480 11.27 5.78 -3.66
C ARG A 480 12.06 4.62 -4.25
N HIS A 481 12.17 3.53 -3.48
CA HIS A 481 12.72 2.26 -3.97
C HIS A 481 11.67 1.43 -4.68
#